data_AF-A0A663EPE2-F1
#
_entry.id   AF-A0A663EPE2-F1
#
_cell.length_a   1.000
_cell.length_b   1.000
_cell.length_c   1.000
_cell.angle_alpha   90.00
_cell.angle_beta   90.00
_cell.angle_gamma   90.00
#
_symmetry.space_group_name_H-M   'P 1'
#
loop_
_entity.id
_entity.type
_entity.pdbx_description
1 polymer ?
#
loop_
_entity_poly.entity_id
_entity_poly.type
_entity_poly.pdbx_seq_one_letter_code
_entity_poly.pdbx_strand_id
1 'polypeptide(L)'
;MQPVALLLLCPLAAALSGRFWHVTDLHWDPDYEAAAGAGQVCPSAGSRAVPAAGPWGSYLCDAPWRLLASAVRAMRNRLQRPDFVLWTGGGLGESITGTRLLDASKRLPTSPSSEKQ
;
A
#
# COMPACT_ATOMS: atom_id res chain seq x y z
N MET A 1 15.60 37.70 31.82
CA MET A 1 14.30 37.39 31.18
C MET A 1 14.60 37.03 29.73
N GLN A 2 13.96 36.00 29.13
CA GLN A 2 14.10 35.53 27.72
C GLN A 2 14.84 34.22 27.35
N PRO A 3 14.89 33.14 28.19
CA PRO A 3 15.14 31.79 27.65
C PRO A 3 13.85 30.98 27.44
N VAL A 4 12.75 31.36 28.09
CA VAL A 4 11.49 30.57 28.08
C VAL A 4 10.73 30.68 26.75
N ALA A 5 10.81 31.82 26.06
CA ALA A 5 10.11 32.04 24.81
C ALA A 5 10.61 31.15 23.66
N LEU A 6 11.92 30.85 23.63
CA LEU A 6 12.54 30.04 22.58
C LEU A 6 12.18 28.54 22.72
N LEU A 7 11.98 28.07 23.94
CA LEU A 7 11.59 26.68 24.24
C LEU A 7 10.12 26.36 23.89
N LEU A 8 9.25 27.36 23.81
CA LEU A 8 7.81 27.19 23.50
C LEU A 8 7.49 27.19 21.99
N LEU A 9 8.36 27.73 21.14
CA LEU A 9 8.11 27.84 19.69
C LEU A 9 8.35 26.52 18.92
N CYS A 10 9.30 25.70 19.38
CA CYS A 10 9.68 24.46 18.70
C CYS A 10 8.58 23.37 18.68
N PRO A 11 7.85 23.09 19.78
CA PRO A 11 6.76 22.09 19.75
C PRO A 11 5.53 22.55 18.95
N LEU A 12 5.30 23.87 18.82
CA LEU A 12 4.15 24.41 18.08
C LEU A 12 4.33 24.27 16.55
N ALA A 13 5.56 24.43 16.05
CA ALA A 13 5.88 24.24 14.64
C ALA A 13 5.68 22.78 14.17
N ALA A 14 6.02 21.80 15.01
CA ALA A 14 5.78 20.39 14.73
C ALA A 14 4.28 20.03 14.73
N ALA A 15 3.46 20.75 15.50
CA ALA A 15 2.02 20.53 15.60
C ALA A 15 1.22 21.06 14.38
N LEU A 16 1.82 21.90 13.52
CA LEU A 16 1.16 22.53 12.37
C LEU A 16 1.45 21.84 11.02
N SER A 17 2.22 20.75 11.01
CA SER A 17 2.60 20.05 9.77
C SER A 17 1.59 18.95 9.42
N GLY A 18 0.71 19.21 8.44
CA GLY A 18 -0.19 18.21 7.89
C GLY A 18 0.53 17.14 7.08
N ARG A 19 -0.03 15.92 7.04
CA ARG A 19 0.54 14.78 6.30
C ARG A 19 -0.57 13.98 5.64
N PHE A 20 -0.37 13.61 4.38
CA PHE A 20 -1.30 12.79 3.63
C PHE A 20 -0.56 11.67 2.90
N TRP A 21 -1.29 10.62 2.55
CA TRP A 21 -0.79 9.59 1.65
C TRP A 21 -1.16 9.93 0.21
N HIS A 22 -0.22 9.79 -0.72
CA HIS A 22 -0.53 9.79 -2.15
C HIS A 22 -0.28 8.38 -2.70
N VAL A 23 -1.31 7.78 -3.28
CA VAL A 23 -1.27 6.45 -3.88
C VAL A 23 -1.77 6.53 -5.31
N THR A 24 -1.18 5.76 -6.22
CA THR A 24 -1.51 5.76 -7.64
C THR A 24 -1.20 4.39 -8.22
N ASP A 25 -1.78 4.08 -9.38
CA ASP A 25 -1.38 3.00 -10.29
C ASP A 25 -1.17 1.65 -9.60
N LEU A 26 -2.14 1.26 -8.76
CA LEU A 26 -2.05 0.02 -7.99
C LEU A 26 -2.10 -1.23 -8.86
N HIS A 27 -2.75 -1.17 -10.03
CA HIS A 27 -2.76 -2.23 -11.04
C HIS A 27 -2.95 -3.61 -10.42
N TRP A 28 -4.15 -3.94 -9.96
CA TRP A 28 -4.38 -5.24 -9.32
C TRP A 28 -4.69 -6.31 -10.35
N ASP A 29 -3.93 -7.40 -10.31
CA ASP A 29 -4.22 -8.62 -11.05
C ASP A 29 -4.89 -9.64 -10.11
N PRO A 30 -6.22 -9.85 -10.23
CA PRO A 30 -6.96 -10.75 -9.34
C PRO A 30 -6.59 -12.22 -9.52
N ASP A 31 -6.04 -12.57 -10.68
CA ASP A 31 -5.75 -13.95 -11.05
C ASP A 31 -4.26 -14.28 -10.92
N TYR A 32 -3.41 -13.31 -10.55
CA TYR A 32 -1.97 -13.51 -10.37
C TYR A 32 -1.65 -14.72 -9.51
N GLU A 33 -2.29 -14.83 -8.34
CA GLU A 33 -1.99 -15.87 -7.35
C GLU A 33 -2.43 -17.25 -7.85
N ALA A 34 -3.57 -17.33 -8.53
CA ALA A 34 -4.06 -18.56 -9.15
C ALA A 34 -3.16 -18.99 -10.32
N ALA A 35 -2.79 -18.05 -11.19
CA ALA A 35 -1.90 -18.28 -12.32
C ALA A 35 -0.51 -18.76 -11.86
N ALA A 36 0.08 -18.08 -10.86
CA ALA A 36 1.36 -18.47 -10.28
C ALA A 36 1.31 -19.89 -9.68
N GLY A 37 0.22 -20.23 -8.99
CA GLY A 37 0.00 -21.58 -8.43
C GLY A 37 -0.13 -22.68 -9.50
N ALA A 38 -0.66 -22.34 -10.68
CA ALA A 38 -0.77 -23.24 -11.82
C ALA A 38 0.50 -23.28 -12.71
N GLY A 39 1.57 -22.56 -12.35
CA GLY A 39 2.76 -22.40 -13.19
C GLY A 39 2.48 -21.63 -14.49
N GLN A 40 1.37 -20.88 -14.53
CA GLN A 40 0.93 -20.07 -15.65
C GLN A 40 1.40 -18.62 -15.52
N VAL A 41 1.36 -17.93 -16.65
CA VAL A 41 1.62 -16.50 -16.75
C VAL A 41 0.44 -15.73 -16.13
N CYS A 42 0.72 -14.65 -15.40
CA CYS A 42 -0.31 -13.72 -14.92
C CYS A 42 -1.08 -13.12 -16.13
N PRO A 43 -2.41 -13.00 -16.10
CA PRO A 43 -3.16 -12.49 -17.25
C PRO A 43 -2.70 -11.11 -17.73
N SER A 44 -2.27 -10.25 -16.81
CA SER A 44 -1.73 -8.92 -17.11
C SER A 44 -0.45 -8.91 -17.97
N ALA A 45 0.34 -9.98 -17.99
CA ALA A 45 1.52 -10.07 -18.86
C ALA A 45 1.16 -10.34 -20.34
N GLY A 46 -0.10 -10.68 -20.62
CA GLY A 46 -0.57 -11.06 -21.95
C GLY A 46 0.11 -12.35 -22.44
N SER A 47 0.68 -12.31 -23.65
CA SER A 47 1.37 -13.46 -24.27
C SER A 47 2.84 -13.63 -23.85
N ARG A 48 3.35 -12.78 -22.95
CA ARG A 48 4.76 -12.81 -22.55
C ARG A 48 5.01 -13.92 -21.54
N ALA A 49 6.07 -14.70 -21.74
CA ALA A 49 6.53 -15.64 -20.72
C ALA A 49 7.03 -14.88 -19.49
N VAL A 50 6.57 -15.28 -18.31
CA VAL A 50 6.95 -14.68 -17.01
C VAL A 50 7.82 -15.67 -16.24
N PRO A 51 9.15 -15.65 -16.44
CA PRO A 51 10.05 -16.51 -15.68
C PRO A 51 10.09 -16.06 -14.21
N ALA A 52 10.15 -17.03 -13.29
CA ALA A 52 10.39 -16.80 -11.86
C ALA A 52 9.39 -15.85 -11.17
N ALA A 53 8.08 -16.03 -11.40
CA ALA A 53 7.05 -15.31 -10.66
C ALA A 53 7.15 -15.59 -9.15
N GLY A 54 7.30 -14.53 -8.35
CA GLY A 54 7.41 -14.61 -6.91
C GLY A 54 6.08 -14.35 -6.19
N PRO A 55 5.98 -14.64 -4.88
CA PRO A 55 4.74 -14.42 -4.12
C PRO A 55 4.35 -12.94 -3.99
N TRP A 56 5.26 -12.01 -4.33
CA TRP A 56 5.07 -10.56 -4.25
C TRP A 56 4.88 -9.90 -5.62
N GLY A 57 4.89 -10.67 -6.70
CA GLY A 57 4.76 -10.15 -8.05
C GLY A 57 5.91 -10.57 -8.98
N SER A 58 5.79 -10.10 -10.22
CA SER A 58 6.82 -10.15 -11.25
C SER A 58 6.75 -8.86 -12.05
N TYR A 59 7.88 -8.39 -12.58
CA TYR A 59 7.97 -7.11 -13.31
C TYR A 59 7.13 -7.05 -14.59
N LEU A 60 6.74 -8.22 -15.13
CA LEU A 60 5.90 -8.31 -16.33
C LEU A 60 4.41 -8.35 -16.02
N CYS A 61 4.04 -8.36 -14.74
CA CYS A 61 2.67 -8.49 -14.27
C CYS A 61 2.21 -7.23 -13.54
N ASP A 62 0.90 -7.03 -13.54
CA ASP A 62 0.20 -6.20 -12.57
C ASP A 62 0.30 -6.83 -11.16
N ALA A 63 0.10 -6.02 -10.13
CA ALA A 63 0.36 -6.34 -8.74
C ALA A 63 -0.59 -7.41 -8.18
N PRO A 64 -0.07 -8.45 -7.49
CA PRO A 64 -0.90 -9.35 -6.71
C PRO A 64 -1.47 -8.66 -5.47
N TRP A 65 -2.57 -9.21 -4.93
CA TRP A 65 -3.17 -8.70 -3.69
C TRP A 65 -2.17 -8.66 -2.55
N ARG A 66 -1.29 -9.67 -2.46
CA ARG A 66 -0.26 -9.75 -1.43
C ARG A 66 0.67 -8.52 -1.41
N LEU A 67 1.06 -7.98 -2.57
CA LEU A 67 1.89 -6.79 -2.67
C LEU A 67 1.12 -5.55 -2.19
N LEU A 68 -0.11 -5.39 -2.64
CA LEU A 68 -0.97 -4.26 -2.28
C LEU A 68 -1.27 -4.21 -0.78
N ALA A 69 -1.61 -5.35 -0.17
CA ALA A 69 -1.82 -5.46 1.26
C ALA A 69 -0.54 -5.14 2.05
N SER A 70 0.63 -5.55 1.55
CA SER A 70 1.93 -5.21 2.16
C SER A 70 2.21 -3.71 2.12
N ALA A 71 1.98 -3.06 0.97
CA ALA A 71 2.16 -1.62 0.81
C ALA A 71 1.25 -0.82 1.77
N VAL A 72 -0.04 -1.16 1.85
CA VAL A 72 -0.97 -0.51 2.79
C VAL A 72 -0.55 -0.74 4.25
N ARG A 73 -0.03 -1.93 4.60
CA ARG A 73 0.52 -2.19 5.94
C ARG A 73 1.76 -1.32 6.21
N ALA A 74 2.66 -1.19 5.25
CA ALA A 74 3.84 -0.33 5.37
C ALA A 74 3.44 1.14 5.56
N MET A 75 2.47 1.64 4.80
CA MET A 75 1.91 2.98 4.98
C MET A 75 1.38 3.15 6.41
N ARG A 76 0.50 2.26 6.88
CA ARG A 76 -0.04 2.32 8.25
C ARG A 76 1.04 2.33 9.32
N ASN A 77 2.09 1.54 9.16
CA ASN A 77 3.20 1.47 10.11
C ASN A 77 4.05 2.76 10.15
N ARG A 78 4.02 3.58 9.09
CA ARG A 78 4.77 4.86 9.02
C ARG A 78 3.92 6.06 9.44
N LEU A 79 2.65 6.10 9.04
CA LEU A 79 1.69 7.15 9.40
C LEU A 79 0.30 6.52 9.57
N GLN A 80 -0.05 6.28 10.82
CA GLN A 80 -1.33 5.66 11.20
C GLN A 80 -2.53 6.59 10.96
N ARG A 81 -2.32 7.90 11.04
CA ARG A 81 -3.37 8.93 10.98
C ARG A 81 -2.96 10.06 10.03
N PRO A 82 -2.98 9.82 8.70
CA PRO A 82 -2.90 10.91 7.74
C PRO A 82 -4.16 11.78 7.83
N ASP A 83 -4.06 13.03 7.41
CA ASP A 83 -5.20 13.94 7.34
C ASP A 83 -6.17 13.52 6.22
N PHE A 84 -5.63 13.01 5.11
CA PHE A 84 -6.37 12.42 4.01
C PHE A 84 -5.50 11.48 3.18
N VAL A 85 -6.12 10.78 2.23
CA VAL A 85 -5.44 9.97 1.22
C VAL A 85 -5.83 10.50 -0.14
N LEU A 86 -4.84 10.95 -0.91
CA LEU A 86 -5.00 11.27 -2.32
C LEU A 86 -4.77 10.00 -3.13
N TRP A 87 -5.77 9.60 -3.91
CA TRP A 87 -5.65 8.48 -4.84
C TRP A 87 -5.93 8.95 -6.26
N THR A 88 -4.91 8.87 -7.12
CA THR A 88 -4.96 9.37 -8.49
C THR A 88 -5.24 8.31 -9.56
N GLY A 89 -5.59 7.08 -9.15
CA GLY A 89 -6.00 6.03 -10.08
C GLY A 89 -4.86 5.49 -10.95
N GLY A 90 -5.25 4.78 -12.02
CA GLY A 90 -4.43 3.99 -12.93
C GLY A 90 -5.28 2.81 -13.40
N GLY A 91 -5.79 2.87 -14.63
CA GLY A 91 -6.87 1.98 -15.07
C GLY A 91 -6.73 1.53 -16.51
N LEU A 92 -6.37 0.27 -16.69
CA LEU A 92 -6.86 -0.66 -17.72
C LEU A 92 -6.76 -2.08 -17.14
N GLY A 93 -7.89 -2.75 -16.92
CA GLY A 93 -8.00 -4.00 -16.15
C GLY A 93 -8.77 -3.78 -14.85
N GLU A 94 -9.45 -4.81 -14.34
CA GLU A 94 -10.46 -4.80 -13.26
C GLU A 94 -9.94 -4.13 -11.96
N SER A 95 -9.95 -2.80 -12.00
CA SER A 95 -9.26 -1.95 -11.03
C SER A 95 -9.95 -2.11 -9.67
N ILE A 96 -9.15 -2.29 -8.63
CA ILE A 96 -9.60 -2.09 -7.25
C ILE A 96 -10.30 -0.74 -7.22
N THR A 97 -11.63 -0.75 -7.13
CA THR A 97 -12.39 0.47 -6.93
C THR A 97 -12.02 1.03 -5.56
N GLY A 98 -12.15 2.36 -5.37
CA GLY A 98 -12.03 3.08 -4.08
C GLY A 98 -12.35 2.26 -2.83
N THR A 99 -13.46 1.52 -2.91
CA THR A 99 -14.02 0.65 -1.88
C THR A 99 -13.15 -0.54 -1.48
N ARG A 100 -12.48 -1.22 -2.43
CA ARG A 100 -11.65 -2.40 -2.14
C ARG A 100 -10.33 -2.05 -1.43
N LEU A 101 -9.77 -0.86 -1.68
CA LEU A 101 -8.57 -0.38 -0.96
C LEU A 101 -8.91 0.00 0.49
N LEU A 102 -10.05 0.68 0.68
CA LEU A 102 -10.56 1.01 2.02
C LEU A 102 -10.93 -0.26 2.79
N ASP A 103 -11.45 -1.28 2.11
CA ASP A 103 -11.66 -2.61 2.68
C ASP A 103 -10.35 -3.34 2.99
N ALA A 104 -9.32 -3.24 2.14
CA ALA A 104 -7.97 -3.75 2.44
C ALA A 104 -7.42 -3.13 3.73
N SER A 105 -7.61 -1.82 3.87
CA SER A 105 -7.33 -1.08 5.09
C SER A 105 -8.12 -1.71 6.26
N LYS A 106 -9.44 -1.84 6.17
CA LYS A 106 -10.25 -2.37 7.29
C LYS A 106 -9.98 -3.84 7.64
N ARG A 107 -9.63 -4.67 6.65
CA ARG A 107 -9.37 -6.12 6.82
C ARG A 107 -7.93 -6.45 7.19
N LEU A 108 -6.99 -5.51 7.08
CA LEU A 108 -5.64 -5.72 7.61
C LEU A 108 -5.74 -5.85 9.13
N PRO A 109 -5.32 -7.00 9.71
CA PRO A 109 -5.31 -7.15 11.16
C PRO A 109 -4.51 -5.99 11.75
N THR A 110 -5.09 -5.30 12.75
CA THR A 110 -4.31 -4.43 13.61
C THR A 110 -3.16 -5.28 14.13
N SER A 111 -1.93 -4.82 13.93
CA SER A 111 -0.69 -5.49 14.35
C SER A 111 -0.93 -6.38 15.58
N PRO A 112 -0.60 -7.69 15.55
CA PRO A 112 -0.48 -8.40 16.81
C PRO A 112 0.60 -7.68 17.61
N SER A 113 0.24 -7.27 18.82
CA SER A 113 1.24 -7.03 19.85
C SER A 113 2.07 -8.30 19.95
N SER A 114 3.39 -8.21 19.70
CA SER A 114 4.37 -9.20 20.14
C SER A 114 3.96 -10.67 19.95
N GLU A 115 4.16 -11.22 18.74
CA GLU A 115 4.30 -12.66 18.61
C GLU A 115 5.73 -13.02 19.03
N LYS A 116 5.88 -13.31 20.32
CA LYS A 116 6.97 -14.16 20.79
C LYS A 116 6.64 -15.57 20.30
N GLN A 117 7.37 -16.04 19.30
CA GLN A 117 7.87 -17.41 19.26
C GLN A 117 9.14 -17.47 18.43
#